data_AF-A0A358QM23-F1
#
_entry.id   AF-A0A358QM23-F1
#
_cell.length_a   1.000
_cell.length_b   1.000
_cell.length_c   1.000
_cell.angle_alpha   90.00
_cell.angle_beta   90.00
_cell.angle_gamma   90.00
#
_symmetry.space_group_name_H-M   'P 1'
#
loop_
_entity.id
_entity.type
_entity.pdbx_description
1 polymer ?
#
loop_
_entity_poly.entity_id
_entity_poly.type
_entity_poly.pdbx_seq_one_letter_code
_entity_poly.pdbx_strand_id
1 'polypeptide(L)'
;MALALRRPPDPSLWPADHAGEDVHAMDGVVFEDLLAVAFQRCGYGVELAGRSQSGGGLVVTRGSWRWFAQARRQDRAVDCSAVDQAIHGGAAHECGTALVVTTAVYTRGTIAYARQHGVTLWDQHDLADLLRAAALTRPGPPVAPDCPRCHLPMTYEPRLGSGWSCPNRWTAVQCPETVPYRALAMRVVVGLPPTGGARVLPTP
;
A
#
# COMPACT_ATOMS: atom_id res chain seq x y z
N MET A 1 -2.29 24.21 13.22
CA MET A 1 -0.91 24.28 12.72
C MET A 1 -0.86 23.44 11.46
N ALA A 2 -0.93 24.05 10.27
CA ALA A 2 -0.79 23.30 9.03
C ALA A 2 0.65 22.81 8.93
N LEU A 3 0.86 21.49 8.90
CA LEU A 3 2.18 20.92 8.62
C LEU A 3 2.58 21.35 7.21
N ALA A 4 3.78 21.92 7.10
CA ALA A 4 4.30 22.36 5.81
C ALA A 4 4.40 21.17 4.84
N LEU A 5 3.87 21.36 3.64
CA LEU A 5 4.02 20.41 2.56
C LEU A 5 5.47 20.50 2.03
N ARG A 6 6.06 19.33 1.75
CA ARG A 6 7.40 19.20 1.19
C ARG A 6 7.30 18.67 -0.23
N ARG A 7 8.30 19.02 -1.05
CA ARG A 7 8.39 18.53 -2.43
C ARG A 7 8.64 17.01 -2.43
N PRO A 8 7.97 16.24 -3.30
CA PRO A 8 8.31 14.83 -3.52
C PRO A 8 9.70 14.69 -4.18
N PRO A 9 10.31 13.50 -4.12
CA PRO A 9 11.54 13.20 -4.84
C PRO A 9 11.35 13.29 -6.37
N ASP A 10 12.47 13.32 -7.10
CA ASP A 10 12.45 13.35 -8.56
C ASP A 10 12.09 11.96 -9.13
N PRO A 11 10.97 11.82 -9.87
CA PRO A 11 10.52 10.53 -10.41
C PRO A 11 11.42 9.94 -11.51
N SER A 12 12.38 10.73 -12.02
CA SER A 12 13.38 10.28 -12.99
C SER A 12 14.62 9.68 -12.33
N LEU A 13 14.94 10.08 -11.09
CA LEU A 13 16.16 9.67 -10.37
C LEU A 13 15.89 8.60 -9.32
N TRP A 14 14.86 8.80 -8.49
CA TRP A 14 14.55 7.95 -7.34
C TRP A 14 14.47 6.44 -7.67
N PRO A 15 13.87 6.00 -8.81
CA PRO A 15 13.79 4.58 -9.11
C PRO A 15 15.14 3.90 -9.35
N ALA A 16 16.16 4.65 -9.80
CA ALA A 16 17.50 4.11 -10.01
C ALA A 16 18.20 3.85 -8.67
N ASP A 17 18.03 4.76 -7.70
CA ASP A 17 18.64 4.67 -6.38
C ASP A 17 18.06 3.52 -5.54
N HIS A 18 16.79 3.18 -5.76
CA HIS A 18 16.06 2.14 -5.02
C HIS A 18 15.87 0.84 -5.82
N ALA A 19 16.56 0.67 -6.94
CA ALA A 19 16.38 -0.48 -7.83
C ALA A 19 16.64 -1.81 -7.11
N GLY A 20 15.68 -2.73 -7.20
CA GLY A 20 15.75 -4.07 -6.60
C GLY A 20 15.28 -4.16 -5.14
N GLU A 21 15.03 -3.02 -4.48
CA GLU A 21 14.51 -3.02 -3.10
C GLU A 21 13.13 -3.70 -3.00
N ASP A 22 12.91 -4.40 -1.89
CA ASP A 22 11.62 -5.01 -1.54
C ASP A 22 10.71 -3.95 -0.89
N VAL A 23 9.56 -3.70 -1.51
CA VAL A 23 8.55 -2.73 -1.05
C VAL A 23 8.07 -3.06 0.37
N HIS A 24 8.05 -4.34 0.74
CA HIS A 24 7.64 -4.75 2.09
C HIS A 24 8.74 -4.60 3.14
N ALA A 25 9.99 -4.33 2.74
CA ALA A 25 11.12 -4.08 3.63
C ALA A 25 11.46 -2.60 3.79
N MET A 26 10.87 -1.73 2.97
CA MET A 26 11.06 -0.27 3.05
C MET A 26 10.56 0.29 4.38
N ASP A 27 11.26 1.31 4.88
CA ASP A 27 10.72 2.11 5.97
C ASP A 27 9.50 2.94 5.52
N GLY A 28 8.79 3.55 6.47
CA GLY A 28 7.57 4.30 6.16
C GLY A 28 7.81 5.52 5.26
N VAL A 29 9.00 6.13 5.35
CA VAL A 29 9.35 7.34 4.61
C VAL A 29 9.74 7.01 3.18
N VAL A 30 10.54 5.97 2.96
CA VAL A 30 10.88 5.46 1.62
C VAL A 30 9.61 4.97 0.91
N PHE A 31 8.66 4.38 1.65
CA PHE A 31 7.37 3.99 1.10
C PHE A 31 6.50 5.19 0.68
N GLU A 32 6.46 6.28 1.45
CA GLU A 32 5.80 7.54 1.00
C GLU A 32 6.42 8.05 -0.30
N ASP A 33 7.75 8.06 -0.37
CA ASP A 33 8.51 8.54 -1.52
C ASP A 33 8.21 7.66 -2.76
N LEU A 34 8.14 6.33 -2.60
CA LEU A 34 7.70 5.40 -3.64
C LEU A 34 6.30 5.74 -4.17
N LEU A 35 5.33 5.97 -3.29
CA LEU A 35 3.97 6.33 -3.69
C LEU A 35 3.95 7.66 -4.45
N ALA A 36 4.72 8.64 -3.97
CA ALA A 36 4.82 9.93 -4.64
C ALA A 36 5.36 9.79 -6.06
N VAL A 37 6.46 9.04 -6.24
CA VAL A 37 7.04 8.77 -7.56
C VAL A 37 6.06 8.02 -8.46
N ALA A 38 5.34 7.03 -7.90
CA ALA A 38 4.34 6.27 -8.66
C ALA A 38 3.19 7.15 -9.15
N PHE A 39 2.62 7.99 -8.29
CA PHE A 39 1.58 8.93 -8.67
C PHE A 39 2.09 9.97 -9.68
N GLN A 40 3.29 10.53 -9.50
CA GLN A 40 3.88 11.46 -10.47
C GLN A 40 4.05 10.83 -11.86
N ARG A 41 4.55 9.59 -11.93
CA ARG A 41 4.70 8.85 -13.20
C ARG A 41 3.36 8.52 -13.86
N CYS A 42 2.29 8.43 -13.07
CA CYS A 42 0.92 8.30 -13.56
C CYS A 42 0.25 9.65 -13.93
N GLY A 43 0.99 10.76 -13.90
CA GLY A 43 0.52 12.09 -14.31
C GLY A 43 -0.23 12.88 -13.23
N TYR A 44 -0.06 12.51 -11.96
CA TYR A 44 -0.62 13.26 -10.83
C TYR A 44 0.35 14.31 -10.31
N GLY A 45 -0.18 15.42 -9.78
CA GLY A 45 0.56 16.31 -8.89
C GLY A 45 0.64 15.68 -7.51
N VAL A 46 1.79 15.80 -6.84
CA VAL A 46 2.00 15.22 -5.51
C VAL A 46 2.75 16.19 -4.62
N GLU A 47 2.30 16.32 -3.38
CA GLU A 47 3.00 16.99 -2.29
C GLU A 47 3.00 16.10 -1.06
N LEU A 48 4.10 16.04 -0.32
CA LEU A 48 4.20 15.20 0.86
C LEU A 48 3.83 16.01 2.11
N ALA A 49 2.93 15.48 2.93
CA ALA A 49 2.54 16.05 4.21
C ALA A 49 3.34 15.38 5.34
N GLY A 50 4.02 16.19 6.17
CA GLY A 50 4.62 15.82 7.46
C GLY A 50 5.20 14.40 7.63
N ARG A 51 6.53 14.25 7.73
CA ARG A 51 7.17 12.93 7.94
C ARG A 51 6.71 12.27 9.24
N SER A 52 6.32 11.00 9.15
CA SER A 52 6.17 10.09 10.29
C SER A 52 7.07 8.87 10.07
N GLN A 53 7.69 8.33 11.13
CA GLN A 53 8.53 7.11 11.01
C GLN A 53 7.72 5.90 10.51
N SER A 54 6.40 5.91 10.69
CA SER A 54 5.48 4.86 10.28
C SER A 54 4.84 5.07 8.89
N GLY A 55 5.25 6.11 8.16
CA GLY A 55 4.56 6.60 6.97
C GLY A 55 3.58 7.72 7.34
N GLY A 56 3.59 8.78 6.55
CA GLY A 56 2.83 10.01 6.68
C GLY A 56 1.78 10.12 5.57
N GLY A 57 1.48 11.36 5.18
CA GLY A 57 0.46 11.63 4.19
C GLY A 57 1.04 12.20 2.90
N LEU A 58 0.30 12.03 1.80
CA LEU A 58 0.54 12.74 0.56
C LEU A 58 -0.75 13.38 0.08
N VAL A 59 -0.64 14.62 -0.39
CA VAL A 59 -1.69 15.28 -1.16
C VAL A 59 -1.46 14.92 -2.63
N VAL A 60 -2.46 14.31 -3.26
CA VAL A 60 -2.44 13.93 -4.68
C VAL A 60 -3.45 14.78 -5.42
N THR A 61 -3.09 15.30 -6.59
CA THR A 61 -3.95 16.16 -7.40
C THR A 61 -4.01 15.73 -8.86
N ARG A 62 -5.17 15.91 -9.48
CA ARG A 62 -5.36 15.76 -10.94
C ARG A 62 -6.50 16.64 -11.41
N GLY A 63 -6.18 17.68 -12.16
CA GLY A 63 -7.16 18.71 -12.51
C GLY A 63 -7.68 19.41 -11.26
N SER A 64 -9.01 19.48 -11.11
CA SER A 64 -9.67 20.06 -9.92
C SER A 64 -9.77 19.11 -8.73
N TRP A 65 -9.40 17.84 -8.90
CA TRP A 65 -9.53 16.83 -7.86
C TRP A 65 -8.30 16.79 -6.95
N ARG A 66 -8.55 16.66 -5.65
CA ARG A 66 -7.53 16.62 -4.59
C ARG A 66 -7.86 15.53 -3.58
N TRP A 67 -6.94 14.59 -3.42
CA TRP A 67 -7.03 13.46 -2.49
C TRP A 67 -5.97 13.59 -1.42
N PHE A 68 -6.29 13.22 -0.18
CA PHE A 68 -5.28 12.96 0.84
C PHE A 68 -5.07 11.46 0.99
N ALA A 69 -3.86 10.99 0.71
CA ALA A 69 -3.47 9.60 0.78
C ALA A 69 -2.60 9.36 2.03
N GLN A 70 -3.12 8.60 2.98
CA GLN A 70 -2.37 8.11 4.13
C GLN A 70 -1.59 6.86 3.73
N ALA A 71 -0.26 6.94 3.76
CA ALA A 71 0.63 5.82 3.49
C ALA A 71 0.80 4.99 4.77
N ARG A 72 0.58 3.67 4.69
CA ARG A 72 0.80 2.73 5.80
C ARG A 72 1.57 1.51 5.32
N ARG A 73 2.89 1.57 5.42
CA ARG A 73 3.74 0.38 5.34
C ARG A 73 3.64 -0.35 6.68
N GLN A 74 3.24 -1.61 6.66
CA GLN A 74 3.19 -2.50 7.84
C GLN A 74 3.00 -3.95 7.44
N ASP A 75 3.37 -4.88 8.33
CA ASP A 75 3.18 -6.32 8.13
C ASP A 75 1.88 -6.86 8.75
N ARG A 76 1.24 -6.06 9.61
CA ARG A 76 -0.01 -6.41 10.28
C ARG A 76 -1.20 -5.79 9.56
N ALA A 77 -2.38 -6.35 9.78
CA ALA A 77 -3.61 -5.77 9.26
C ALA A 77 -3.77 -4.32 9.74
N VAL A 78 -4.22 -3.45 8.83
CA VAL A 78 -4.46 -2.02 9.11
C VAL A 78 -5.74 -1.87 9.92
N ASP A 79 -5.66 -1.08 10.99
CA ASP A 79 -6.77 -0.75 11.87
C ASP A 79 -7.47 0.57 11.46
N CYS A 80 -8.50 0.96 12.20
CA CYS A 80 -9.26 2.18 11.92
C CYS A 80 -8.44 3.48 12.10
N SER A 81 -7.30 3.46 12.81
CA SER A 81 -6.51 4.68 13.05
C SER A 81 -5.96 5.27 11.74
N ALA A 82 -5.66 4.43 10.75
CA ALA A 82 -5.23 4.88 9.44
C ALA A 82 -6.35 5.62 8.68
N VAL A 83 -7.60 5.23 8.91
CA VAL A 83 -8.78 5.89 8.33
C VAL A 83 -8.96 7.25 8.99
N ASP A 84 -8.90 7.33 10.31
CA ASP A 84 -8.99 8.60 11.04
C ASP A 84 -7.91 9.60 10.61
N GLN A 85 -6.68 9.13 10.45
CA GLN A 85 -5.58 9.96 9.97
C GLN A 85 -5.82 10.48 8.55
N ALA A 86 -6.36 9.65 7.67
CA ALA A 86 -6.70 10.06 6.31
C ALA A 86 -7.81 11.13 6.30
N ILE A 87 -8.83 10.99 7.15
CA ILE A 87 -9.92 11.97 7.32
C ILE A 87 -9.35 13.30 7.83
N HIS A 88 -8.61 13.26 8.94
CA HIS A 88 -8.05 14.48 9.55
C HIS A 88 -7.03 15.17 8.63
N GLY A 89 -6.18 14.40 7.95
CA GLY A 89 -5.24 14.93 6.97
C GLY A 89 -5.95 15.54 5.76
N GLY A 90 -7.00 14.88 5.26
CA GLY A 90 -7.85 15.42 4.20
C GLY A 90 -8.48 16.76 4.57
N ALA A 91 -9.06 16.85 5.77
CA ALA A 91 -9.60 18.11 6.28
C ALA A 91 -8.53 19.19 6.46
N ALA A 92 -7.35 18.85 7.00
CA ALA A 92 -6.26 19.80 7.24
C ALA A 92 -5.63 20.35 5.94
N HIS A 93 -5.74 19.61 4.84
CA HIS A 93 -5.17 19.97 3.54
C HIS A 93 -6.23 20.23 2.45
N GLU A 94 -7.48 20.47 2.85
CA GLU A 94 -8.61 20.83 1.98
C GLU A 94 -8.83 19.84 0.81
N CYS A 95 -8.63 18.55 1.08
CA CYS A 95 -8.84 17.50 0.11
C CYS A 95 -10.31 17.07 0.11
N GLY A 96 -10.90 16.93 -1.09
CA GLY A 96 -12.30 16.52 -1.23
C GLY A 96 -12.55 15.04 -0.92
N THR A 97 -11.49 14.24 -0.92
CA THR A 97 -11.55 12.80 -0.62
C THR A 97 -10.30 12.30 0.09
N ALA A 98 -10.44 11.19 0.80
CA ALA A 98 -9.37 10.54 1.54
C ALA A 98 -9.14 9.10 1.03
N LEU A 99 -7.88 8.70 1.07
CA LEU A 99 -7.38 7.40 0.64
C LEU A 99 -6.44 6.86 1.72
N VAL A 100 -6.47 5.55 1.95
CA VAL A 100 -5.40 4.85 2.67
C VAL A 100 -4.73 3.90 1.67
N VAL A 101 -3.40 3.91 1.62
CA VAL A 101 -2.62 2.97 0.80
C VAL A 101 -1.73 2.14 1.72
N THR A 102 -1.74 0.81 1.56
CA THR A 102 -0.96 -0.08 2.42
C THR A 102 -0.31 -1.24 1.68
N THR A 103 0.77 -1.77 2.26
CA THR A 103 1.40 -3.03 1.88
C THR A 103 0.72 -4.26 2.50
N ALA A 104 -0.27 -4.06 3.36
CA ALA A 104 -0.99 -5.10 4.09
C ALA A 104 -2.45 -5.24 3.61
N VAL A 105 -3.28 -5.87 4.43
CA VAL A 105 -4.74 -5.96 4.28
C VAL A 105 -5.45 -5.13 5.34
N TYR A 106 -6.73 -4.85 5.10
CA TYR A 106 -7.63 -4.25 6.06
C TYR A 106 -8.44 -5.31 6.80
N THR A 107 -8.72 -5.06 8.07
CA THR A 107 -9.69 -5.86 8.81
C THR A 107 -11.11 -5.59 8.30
N ARG A 108 -12.05 -6.53 8.52
CA ARG A 108 -13.47 -6.30 8.18
C ARG A 108 -14.05 -5.07 8.88
N GLY A 109 -13.64 -4.81 10.12
CA GLY A 109 -14.04 -3.63 10.86
C GLY A 109 -13.56 -2.35 10.19
N THR A 110 -12.29 -2.31 9.77
CA THR A 110 -11.70 -1.16 9.07
C THR A 110 -12.35 -0.91 7.71
N ILE A 111 -12.67 -1.97 6.95
CA ILE A 111 -13.40 -1.83 5.68
C ILE A 111 -14.79 -1.23 5.90
N ALA A 112 -15.53 -1.72 6.91
CA ALA A 112 -16.85 -1.17 7.24
C ALA A 112 -16.75 0.29 7.69
N TYR A 113 -15.76 0.61 8.52
CA TYR A 113 -15.50 1.96 9.00
C TYR A 113 -15.16 2.94 7.87
N ALA A 114 -14.22 2.57 7.00
CA ALA A 114 -13.85 3.39 5.85
C ALA A 114 -15.05 3.68 4.92
N ARG A 115 -15.93 2.70 4.70
CA ARG A 115 -17.16 2.89 3.92
C ARG A 115 -18.10 3.91 4.56
N GLN A 116 -18.27 3.88 5.88
CA GLN A 116 -19.12 4.84 6.59
C GLN A 116 -18.61 6.28 6.46
N HIS A 117 -17.29 6.46 6.35
CA HIS A 117 -16.64 7.76 6.28
C HIS A 117 -16.23 8.18 4.85
N GLY A 118 -16.60 7.41 3.81
CA GLY A 118 -16.26 7.73 2.42
C GLY A 118 -14.77 7.67 2.11
N VAL A 119 -13.99 6.88 2.87
CA VAL A 119 -12.54 6.73 2.66
C VAL A 119 -12.27 5.57 1.72
N THR A 120 -11.48 5.83 0.68
CA THR A 120 -11.03 4.78 -0.25
C THR A 120 -9.90 3.97 0.39
N LEU A 121 -9.93 2.65 0.23
CA LEU A 121 -8.89 1.75 0.76
C LEU A 121 -8.17 1.07 -0.40
N TRP A 122 -6.85 1.22 -0.46
CA TRP A 122 -5.97 0.56 -1.41
C TRP A 122 -5.05 -0.41 -0.69
N ASP A 123 -5.28 -1.71 -0.91
CA ASP A 123 -4.44 -2.79 -0.39
C ASP A 123 -3.24 -3.10 -1.32
N GLN A 124 -2.48 -4.14 -1.00
CA GLN A 124 -1.30 -4.51 -1.78
C GLN A 124 -1.58 -4.81 -3.28
N HIS A 125 -2.79 -5.23 -3.66
CA HIS A 125 -3.14 -5.45 -5.07
C HIS A 125 -3.37 -4.11 -5.77
N ASP A 126 -4.07 -3.19 -5.10
CA ASP A 126 -4.29 -1.84 -5.60
C ASP A 126 -2.95 -1.08 -5.73
N LEU A 127 -2.06 -1.26 -4.75
CA LEU A 127 -0.69 -0.79 -4.80
C LEU A 127 0.10 -1.41 -5.97
N ALA A 128 0.03 -2.72 -6.15
CA ALA A 128 0.69 -3.40 -7.25
C ALA A 128 0.21 -2.90 -8.62
N ASP A 129 -1.08 -2.60 -8.76
CA ASP A 129 -1.64 -2.00 -9.98
C ASP A 129 -1.11 -0.58 -10.21
N LEU A 130 -1.04 0.26 -9.17
CA LEU A 130 -0.42 1.59 -9.25
C LEU A 130 1.04 1.51 -9.68
N LEU A 131 1.83 0.66 -9.02
CA LEU A 131 3.25 0.50 -9.31
C LEU A 131 3.49 -0.08 -10.71
N ARG A 132 2.62 -0.99 -11.18
CA ARG A 132 2.68 -1.52 -12.54
C ARG A 132 2.39 -0.41 -13.56
N ALA A 133 1.37 0.40 -13.32
CA ALA A 133 1.03 1.54 -14.16
C ALA A 133 2.17 2.58 -14.23
N ALA A 134 2.87 2.80 -13.13
CA ALA A 134 4.05 3.66 -13.05
C ALA A 134 5.33 3.02 -13.61
N ALA A 135 5.27 1.76 -14.08
CA ALA A 135 6.43 0.98 -14.50
C ALA A 135 7.53 0.85 -13.44
N LEU A 136 7.11 0.77 -12.16
CA LEU A 136 7.98 0.68 -10.98
C LEU A 136 7.99 -0.72 -10.35
N THR A 137 7.11 -1.62 -10.78
CA THR A 137 7.14 -3.00 -10.31
C THR A 137 6.69 -3.99 -11.38
N ARG A 138 7.07 -5.26 -11.19
CA ARG A 138 6.46 -6.42 -11.84
C ARG A 138 5.91 -7.31 -10.73
N PRO A 139 4.60 -7.29 -10.45
CA PRO A 139 4.05 -8.10 -9.38
C PRO A 139 4.31 -9.58 -9.69
N GLY A 140 5.03 -10.24 -8.79
CA GLY A 140 5.21 -11.69 -8.86
C GLY A 140 3.96 -12.42 -8.35
N PRO A 141 3.80 -13.71 -8.68
CA PRO A 141 2.78 -14.53 -8.03
C PRO A 141 2.98 -14.50 -6.50
N PRO A 142 1.91 -14.69 -5.71
CA PRO A 142 2.04 -14.89 -4.27
C PRO A 142 3.07 -15.98 -3.99
N VAL A 143 4.13 -15.63 -3.25
CA VAL A 143 5.08 -16.62 -2.75
C VAL A 143 4.56 -17.09 -1.40
N ALA A 144 4.06 -18.32 -1.36
CA ALA A 144 3.68 -18.95 -0.11
C ALA A 144 4.94 -19.07 0.77
N PRO A 145 4.92 -18.57 2.02
CA PRO A 145 6.00 -18.85 2.95
C PRO A 145 5.97 -20.34 3.29
N ASP A 146 7.13 -20.89 3.62
CA ASP A 146 7.22 -22.21 4.20
C ASP A 146 6.78 -22.15 5.67
N CYS A 147 6.01 -23.15 6.09
CA CYS A 147 5.63 -23.29 7.49
C CYS A 147 6.90 -23.44 8.36
N PRO A 148 7.10 -22.63 9.42
CA PRO A 148 8.29 -22.70 10.25
C PRO A 148 8.44 -24.03 11.00
N ARG A 149 7.35 -24.81 11.10
CA ARG A 149 7.30 -26.10 11.79
C ARG A 149 7.31 -27.31 10.86
N CYS A 150 6.60 -27.22 9.73
CA CYS A 150 6.43 -28.35 8.82
C CYS A 150 7.26 -28.21 7.53
N HIS A 151 7.82 -27.03 7.27
CA HIS A 151 8.56 -26.69 6.05
C HIS A 151 7.78 -26.98 4.76
N LEU A 152 6.45 -27.03 4.85
CA LEU A 152 5.55 -27.14 3.72
C LEU A 152 5.10 -25.75 3.27
N PRO A 153 4.90 -25.54 1.95
CA PRO A 153 4.34 -24.30 1.44
C PRO A 153 2.94 -24.09 2.02
N MET A 154 2.70 -22.91 2.60
CA MET A 154 1.44 -22.61 3.27
C MET A 154 0.31 -22.31 2.27
N THR A 155 -0.93 -22.50 2.70
CA THR A 155 -2.15 -22.24 1.91
C THR A 155 -2.78 -20.92 2.35
N TYR A 156 -3.20 -20.10 1.38
CA TYR A 156 -3.90 -18.85 1.66
C TYR A 156 -5.30 -19.11 2.24
N GLU A 157 -5.57 -18.61 3.44
CA GLU A 157 -6.87 -18.73 4.11
C GLU A 157 -7.51 -17.33 4.35
N PRO A 158 -8.49 -16.93 3.52
CA PRO A 158 -9.16 -15.64 3.66
C PRO A 158 -10.03 -15.54 4.93
N ARG A 159 -10.37 -16.67 5.57
CA ARG A 159 -11.31 -16.73 6.70
C ARG A 159 -10.69 -16.35 8.05
N LEU A 160 -9.36 -16.46 8.19
CA LEU A 160 -8.63 -16.19 9.44
C LEU A 160 -7.96 -14.81 9.47
N GLY A 161 -8.62 -13.78 8.94
CA GLY A 161 -8.06 -12.42 8.91
C GLY A 161 -7.04 -12.16 7.80
N SER A 162 -7.10 -12.96 6.72
CA SER A 162 -6.20 -12.93 5.55
C SER A 162 -4.75 -13.23 5.93
N GLY A 163 -4.38 -14.51 5.86
CA GLY A 163 -3.03 -14.96 6.18
C GLY A 163 -2.70 -16.32 5.54
N TRP A 164 -1.47 -16.76 5.74
CA TRP A 164 -1.01 -18.07 5.31
C TRP A 164 -1.21 -19.08 6.45
N SER A 165 -1.74 -20.25 6.13
CA SER A 165 -2.02 -21.33 7.08
C SER A 165 -1.28 -22.61 6.68
N CYS A 166 -0.82 -23.38 7.65
CA CYS A 166 -0.20 -24.66 7.35
C CYS A 166 -1.25 -25.63 6.76
N PRO A 167 -0.99 -26.30 5.62
CA PRO A 167 -1.93 -27.27 5.05
C PRO A 167 -2.22 -28.44 6.02
N ASN A 168 -1.30 -28.74 6.92
CA ASN A 168 -1.44 -29.79 7.92
C ASN A 168 -2.33 -29.40 9.12
N ARG A 169 -2.86 -28.17 9.16
CA ARG A 169 -3.71 -27.68 10.26
C ARG A 169 -4.92 -28.57 10.54
N TRP A 170 -5.53 -29.10 9.47
CA TRP A 170 -6.74 -29.94 9.55
C TRP A 170 -6.46 -31.44 9.38
N THR A 171 -5.19 -31.83 9.39
CA THR A 171 -4.76 -33.24 9.29
C THR A 171 -4.47 -33.83 10.67
N ALA A 172 -4.12 -35.12 10.74
CA ALA A 172 -3.67 -35.76 11.98
C ALA A 172 -2.44 -35.10 12.64
N VAL A 173 -1.65 -34.33 11.88
CA VAL A 173 -0.49 -33.57 12.38
C VAL A 173 -0.90 -32.32 13.17
N GLN A 174 -2.11 -31.79 12.94
CA GLN A 174 -2.70 -30.64 13.65
C GLN A 174 -1.75 -29.45 13.84
N CYS A 175 -1.07 -29.03 12.77
CA CYS A 175 -0.10 -27.93 12.84
C CYS A 175 -0.82 -26.57 12.99
N PRO A 176 -0.64 -25.82 14.10
CA PRO A 176 -1.40 -24.60 14.34
C PRO A 176 -0.85 -23.38 13.59
N GLU A 177 0.31 -23.50 12.95
CA GLU A 177 1.09 -22.39 12.42
C GLU A 177 0.33 -21.55 11.40
N THR A 178 0.46 -20.24 11.57
CA THR A 178 -0.04 -19.21 10.67
C THR A 178 1.04 -18.15 10.52
N VAL A 179 1.28 -17.68 9.30
CA VAL A 179 2.27 -16.64 9.03
C VAL A 179 1.54 -15.36 8.61
N PRO A 180 1.95 -14.19 9.16
CA PRO A 180 1.38 -12.90 8.79
C PRO A 180 1.52 -12.61 7.29
N TYR A 181 0.67 -11.70 6.82
CA TYR A 181 0.31 -11.57 5.42
C TYR A 181 1.32 -10.77 4.59
N ARG A 182 1.90 -11.43 3.58
CA ARG A 182 2.48 -10.83 2.36
C ARG A 182 2.05 -11.71 1.20
N ALA A 183 1.18 -11.21 0.32
CA ALA A 183 0.66 -12.04 -0.78
C ALA A 183 1.14 -11.61 -2.16
N LEU A 184 1.94 -10.55 -2.28
CA LEU A 184 2.60 -10.20 -3.53
C LEU A 184 4.08 -9.98 -3.27
N ALA A 185 4.93 -10.49 -4.16
CA ALA A 185 6.34 -10.10 -4.19
C ALA A 185 6.45 -8.82 -5.03
N MET A 186 6.73 -7.69 -4.38
CA MET A 186 6.89 -6.39 -5.03
C MET A 186 8.31 -5.89 -4.83
N ARG A 187 9.06 -5.81 -5.93
CA ARG A 187 10.37 -5.15 -5.97
C ARG A 187 10.33 -3.93 -6.85
N VAL A 188 11.12 -2.92 -6.50
CA VAL A 188 11.32 -1.76 -7.36
C VAL A 188 12.08 -2.20 -8.60
N VAL A 189 11.46 -2.05 -9.76
CA VAL A 189 12.11 -2.25 -11.06
C VAL A 189 11.74 -1.11 -11.98
N VAL A 190 12.67 -0.67 -12.81
CA VAL A 190 12.37 0.35 -13.83
C VAL A 190 12.02 -0.34 -15.13
N GLY A 191 10.78 -0.20 -15.56
CA GLY A 191 10.27 -0.75 -16.82
C GLY A 191 9.74 0.33 -17.77
N LEU A 192 9.25 -0.13 -18.92
CA LEU A 192 8.43 0.68 -19.81
C LEU A 192 6.99 0.71 -19.28
N PRO A 193 6.30 1.87 -19.33
CA PRO A 193 4.90 1.97 -18.93
C PRO A 193 4.05 0.99 -19.76
N PRO A 194 3.12 0.25 -19.12
CA PRO A 194 2.24 -0.64 -19.85
C PRO A 194 1.37 0.17 -20.83
N THR A 195 1.05 -0.43 -21.99
CA THR A 195 0.21 0.19 -23.03
C THR A 195 -1.28 0.27 -22.66
N GLY A 196 -1.64 -0.07 -21.42
CA GLY A 196 -3.02 -0.10 -20.91
C GLY A 196 -3.20 0.83 -19.71
N GLY A 197 -4.39 1.41 -19.59
CA GLY A 197 -4.70 2.51 -18.68
C GLY A 197 -4.33 2.22 -17.22
N ALA A 198 -3.65 3.19 -16.60
CA ALA A 198 -3.36 3.19 -15.17
C ALA A 198 -4.66 3.08 -14.37
N ARG A 199 -4.61 2.37 -13.23
CA ARG A 199 -5.71 2.46 -12.27
C ARG A 199 -5.77 3.90 -11.75
N VAL A 200 -6.83 4.59 -12.14
CA VAL A 200 -7.04 6.00 -11.81
C VAL A 200 -7.70 6.08 -10.44
N LEU A 201 -7.22 7.00 -9.59
CA LEU A 201 -7.95 7.39 -8.38
C LEU A 201 -9.42 7.70 -8.74
N PRO A 202 -10.40 7.17 -7.99
CA PRO A 202 -11.80 7.40 -8.31
C PRO A 202 -12.10 8.90 -8.26
N THR A 203 -12.81 9.39 -9.28
CA THR A 203 -13.43 10.71 -9.23
C THR A 203 -14.63 10.64 -8.27
N PRO A 204 -14.74 11.57 -7.30
CA PRO A 204 -15.92 11.74 -6.46
C PRO A 204 -17.22 11.83 -7.25
#